data_AF-A0A3M1D9X9-F1
#
_entry.id   AF-A0A3M1D9X9-F1
#
_cell.length_a   1.000
_cell.length_b   1.000
_cell.length_c   1.000
_cell.angle_alpha   90.00
_cell.angle_beta   90.00
_cell.angle_gamma   90.00
#
_symmetry.space_group_name_H-M   'P 1'
#
loop_
_entity.id
_entity.type
_entity.pdbx_description
1 polymer ?
#
loop_
_entity_poly.entity_id
_entity_poly.type
_entity_poly.pdbx_seq_one_letter_code
_entity_poly.pdbx_strand_id
1 'polypeptide(L)'
;DGFRGMKVRWNYKLRNPNNRPVHLAGCEWKIRLDSKEGQGGSAGEAQDVAAGGSAAVAVEYRVPWAGREKLLEFLARKRLPYVLELECAVTSGTERLVAKAGDSGSLPLPRVPGMKVGGANAERFSDGRFRINFELTVTNENPFAVKVRTIEYRILVEGRQLADGRIVVEEEILPHAEVVYEISSGMLSPRDDPANRELLEKTELQYRLEGKVQYPEFEVPVSDEGVVKFPRLR
;
A
#
# COMPACT_ATOMS: atom_id res chain seq x y z
N ASP A 1 5.06 -8.64 6.93
CA ASP A 1 4.25 -8.36 5.73
C ASP A 1 3.06 -7.50 6.11
N GLY A 2 2.72 -6.51 5.29
CA GLY A 2 1.96 -5.31 5.67
C GLY A 2 2.82 -4.04 5.59
N PHE A 3 2.31 -2.89 6.01
CA PHE A 3 3.02 -1.60 5.92
C PHE A 3 4.07 -1.37 7.03
N ARG A 4 4.61 -2.45 7.62
CA ARG A 4 5.59 -2.39 8.72
C ARG A 4 7.05 -2.42 8.28
N GLY A 5 7.30 -2.86 7.05
CA GLY A 5 8.62 -2.86 6.45
C GLY A 5 8.61 -3.67 5.17
N MET A 6 9.63 -3.46 4.33
CA MET A 6 9.90 -4.32 3.19
C MET A 6 11.25 -4.99 3.39
N LYS A 7 11.27 -6.33 3.26
CA LYS A 7 12.51 -7.11 3.24
C LYS A 7 12.82 -7.47 1.79
N VAL A 8 14.05 -7.21 1.37
CA VAL A 8 14.53 -7.50 0.02
C VAL A 8 15.71 -8.43 0.12
N ARG A 9 15.82 -9.35 -0.85
CA ARG A 9 16.92 -10.30 -0.94
C ARG A 9 17.50 -10.31 -2.34
N TRP A 10 18.81 -10.17 -2.44
CA TRP A 10 19.57 -10.37 -3.68
C TRP A 10 20.35 -11.67 -3.55
N ASN A 11 20.30 -12.50 -4.61
CA ASN A 11 21.02 -13.76 -4.66
C ASN A 11 22.13 -13.67 -5.71
N TYR A 12 23.37 -13.75 -5.26
CA TYR A 12 24.56 -13.79 -6.08
C TYR A 12 25.13 -15.20 -6.15
N LYS A 13 25.83 -15.49 -7.25
CA LYS A 13 26.55 -16.74 -7.44
C LYS A 13 28.04 -16.44 -7.65
N LEU A 14 28.86 -16.71 -6.65
CA LEU A 14 30.30 -16.65 -6.78
C LEU A 14 30.75 -17.89 -7.57
N ARG A 15 31.38 -17.68 -8.72
CA ARG A 15 31.91 -18.78 -9.55
C ARG A 15 33.42 -18.81 -9.41
N ASN A 16 33.97 -20.00 -9.21
CA ASN A 16 35.41 -20.23 -9.25
C ASN A 16 35.79 -20.75 -10.65
N PRO A 17 36.27 -19.90 -11.56
CA PRO A 17 36.67 -20.34 -12.90
C PRO A 17 38.01 -21.08 -12.90
N ASN A 18 38.74 -21.09 -11.78
CA ASN A 18 40.07 -21.67 -11.71
C ASN A 18 40.01 -23.20 -11.58
N ASN A 19 41.12 -23.84 -11.91
CA ASN A 19 41.32 -25.29 -11.79
C ASN A 19 41.75 -25.73 -10.37
N ARG A 20 41.70 -24.83 -9.38
CA ARG A 20 42.03 -25.09 -7.98
C ARG A 20 40.90 -24.59 -7.09
N PRO A 21 40.65 -25.22 -5.93
CA PRO A 21 39.70 -24.70 -4.96
C PRO A 21 40.13 -23.32 -4.46
N VAL A 22 39.14 -22.51 -4.09
CA VAL A 22 39.33 -21.22 -3.43
C VAL A 22 38.53 -21.18 -2.15
N HIS A 23 38.98 -20.45 -1.14
CA HIS A 23 38.25 -20.26 0.10
C HIS A 23 37.59 -18.88 0.10
N LEU A 24 36.26 -18.84 0.16
CA LEU A 24 35.50 -17.61 0.40
C LEU A 24 35.55 -17.34 1.91
N ALA A 25 36.12 -16.21 2.32
CA ALA A 25 36.13 -15.80 3.73
C ALA A 25 34.82 -15.12 4.16
N GLY A 26 34.11 -14.52 3.19
CA GLY A 26 32.89 -13.74 3.39
C GLY A 26 32.80 -12.59 2.39
N CYS A 27 31.66 -11.90 2.40
CA CYS A 27 31.45 -10.73 1.55
C CYS A 27 30.94 -9.55 2.37
N GLU A 28 31.34 -8.35 1.97
CA GLU A 28 30.79 -7.09 2.44
C GLU A 28 29.91 -6.50 1.33
N TRP A 29 28.79 -5.90 1.71
CA TRP A 29 27.89 -5.24 0.77
C TRP A 29 27.58 -3.81 1.19
N LYS A 30 27.24 -2.98 0.22
CA LYS A 30 26.77 -1.60 0.41
C LYS A 30 25.57 -1.34 -0.48
N ILE A 31 24.49 -0.80 0.08
CA ILE A 31 23.29 -0.41 -0.65
C ILE A 31 23.03 1.08 -0.50
N ARG A 32 22.70 1.76 -1.60
CA ARG A 32 22.17 3.12 -1.63
C ARG A 32 20.74 3.10 -2.11
N LEU A 33 19.88 3.87 -1.45
CA LEU A 33 18.47 4.07 -1.81
C LEU A 33 18.23 5.57 -2.06
N ASP A 34 17.49 5.93 -3.12
CA ASP A 34 17.14 7.33 -3.44
C ASP A 34 18.36 8.30 -3.42
N SER A 35 19.53 7.83 -3.86
CA SER A 35 20.79 8.60 -3.86
C SER A 35 21.28 9.07 -2.48
N LYS A 36 20.72 8.55 -1.39
CA LYS A 36 21.18 8.81 -0.01
C LYS A 36 22.45 8.01 0.31
N GLU A 37 23.09 8.38 1.41
CA GLU A 37 24.25 7.66 1.96
C GLU A 37 23.96 6.16 2.07
N GLY A 38 24.96 5.36 1.68
CA GLY A 38 24.83 3.92 1.63
C GLY A 38 24.89 3.29 3.02
N GLN A 39 24.10 2.25 3.23
CA GLN A 39 24.24 1.35 4.38
C GLN A 39 24.97 0.10 3.93
N GLY A 40 25.71 -0.55 4.83
CA GLY A 40 26.41 -1.79 4.50
C GLY A 40 26.29 -2.85 5.59
N GLY A 41 26.77 -4.03 5.26
CA GLY A 41 26.83 -5.17 6.17
C GLY A 41 27.57 -6.34 5.53
N SER A 42 27.54 -7.48 6.19
CA SER A 42 28.17 -8.71 5.71
C SER A 42 27.15 -9.67 5.10
N ALA A 43 27.63 -10.54 4.23
CA ALA A 43 26.87 -11.61 3.57
C ALA A 43 27.77 -12.78 3.21
N GLY A 44 27.17 -13.97 3.10
CA GLY A 44 27.88 -15.20 2.78
C GLY A 44 28.71 -15.73 3.95
N GLU A 45 28.70 -17.06 4.09
CA GLU A 45 29.49 -17.75 5.11
C GLU A 45 30.85 -18.17 4.55
N ALA A 46 31.82 -18.32 5.45
CA ALA A 46 33.12 -18.82 5.07
C ALA A 46 33.02 -20.27 4.58
N GLN A 47 33.52 -20.55 3.37
CA GLN A 47 33.40 -21.86 2.74
C GLN A 47 34.42 -22.07 1.62
N ASP A 48 34.75 -23.34 1.37
CA ASP A 48 35.55 -23.70 0.21
C ASP A 48 34.67 -23.83 -1.04
N VAL A 49 35.14 -23.25 -2.14
CA VAL A 49 34.53 -23.33 -3.46
C VAL A 49 35.45 -24.16 -4.34
N ALA A 50 35.00 -25.37 -4.67
CA ALA A 50 35.74 -26.30 -5.52
C ALA A 50 36.19 -25.67 -6.85
N ALA A 51 37.21 -26.26 -7.47
CA ALA A 51 37.64 -25.89 -8.82
C ALA A 51 36.46 -26.02 -9.82
N GLY A 52 36.24 -25.00 -10.65
CA GLY A 52 35.07 -24.92 -11.54
C GLY A 52 33.72 -24.79 -10.81
N GLY A 53 33.72 -24.75 -9.47
CA GLY A 53 32.54 -24.76 -8.63
C GLY A 53 31.92 -23.38 -8.41
N SER A 54 30.90 -23.34 -7.56
CA SER A 54 30.24 -22.09 -7.20
C SER A 54 29.66 -22.09 -5.80
N ALA A 55 29.62 -20.91 -5.18
CA ALA A 55 28.97 -20.64 -3.92
C ALA A 55 27.79 -19.67 -4.09
N ALA A 56 26.72 -19.88 -3.33
CA ALA A 56 25.61 -18.94 -3.23
C ALA A 56 25.91 -17.89 -2.17
N VAL A 57 25.64 -16.62 -2.48
CA VAL A 57 25.76 -15.50 -1.54
C VAL A 57 24.43 -14.74 -1.55
N ALA A 58 23.80 -14.59 -0.40
CA ALA A 58 22.54 -13.87 -0.27
C ALA A 58 22.74 -12.60 0.56
N VAL A 59 22.32 -11.46 0.01
CA VAL A 59 22.25 -10.18 0.72
C VAL A 59 20.80 -9.95 1.09
N GLU A 60 20.52 -9.74 2.38
CA GLU A 60 19.18 -9.41 2.87
C GLU A 60 19.18 -8.02 3.49
N TYR A 61 18.24 -7.18 3.08
CA TYR A 61 18.10 -5.81 3.58
C TYR A 61 16.66 -5.51 3.97
N ARG A 62 16.47 -4.81 5.09
CA ARG A 62 15.16 -4.28 5.49
C ARG A 62 15.11 -2.81 5.14
N VAL A 63 14.28 -2.46 4.17
CA VAL A 63 14.09 -1.07 3.75
C VAL A 63 13.45 -0.29 4.90
N PRO A 64 14.08 0.79 5.37
CA PRO A 64 13.51 1.64 6.40
C PRO A 64 12.34 2.43 5.81
N TRP A 65 11.19 2.38 6.47
CA TRP A 65 10.09 3.26 6.14
C TRP A 65 10.37 4.70 6.54
N ALA A 66 9.80 5.63 5.78
CA ALA A 66 9.60 6.97 6.28
C ALA A 66 8.75 6.89 7.56
N GLY A 67 9.04 7.73 8.55
CA GLY A 67 8.19 7.84 9.74
C GLY A 67 6.72 8.08 9.35
N ARG A 68 5.78 7.77 10.25
CA ARG A 68 4.33 7.76 9.98
C ARG A 68 3.85 9.01 9.22
N GLU A 69 4.31 10.18 9.63
CA GLU A 69 3.99 11.49 9.01
C GLU A 69 4.34 11.60 7.51
N LYS A 70 5.37 10.87 7.06
CA LYS A 70 5.89 10.92 5.68
C LYS A 70 5.65 9.63 4.92
N LEU A 71 4.94 8.67 5.51
CA LEU A 71 4.75 7.35 4.92
C LEU A 71 3.95 7.43 3.62
N LEU A 72 2.86 8.19 3.58
CA LEU A 72 2.06 8.35 2.36
C LEU A 72 2.85 9.02 1.23
N GLU A 73 3.58 10.09 1.54
CA GLU A 73 4.46 10.76 0.57
C GLU A 73 5.53 9.80 0.01
N PHE A 74 6.09 8.96 0.89
CA PHE A 74 7.05 7.95 0.49
C PHE A 74 6.43 6.87 -0.42
N LEU A 75 5.27 6.33 -0.06
CA LEU A 75 4.57 5.30 -0.84
C LEU A 75 4.06 5.84 -2.20
N ALA A 76 3.71 7.13 -2.27
CA ALA A 76 3.29 7.78 -3.51
C ALA A 76 4.33 7.73 -4.63
N ARG A 77 5.62 7.51 -4.29
CA ARG A 77 6.71 7.34 -5.27
C ARG A 77 6.57 6.07 -6.11
N LYS A 78 5.82 5.07 -5.64
CA LYS A 78 5.59 3.74 -6.27
C LYS A 78 6.82 2.86 -6.46
N ARG A 79 8.01 3.44 -6.67
CA ARG A 79 9.28 2.73 -6.83
C ARG A 79 10.39 3.43 -6.08
N LEU A 80 11.34 2.64 -5.59
CA LEU A 80 12.52 3.09 -4.86
C LEU A 80 13.79 2.66 -5.60
N PRO A 81 14.46 3.58 -6.33
CA PRO A 81 15.75 3.34 -6.94
C PRO A 81 16.79 2.84 -5.94
N TYR A 82 17.62 1.88 -6.36
CA TYR A 82 18.72 1.37 -5.56
C TYR A 82 19.98 1.09 -6.38
N VAL A 83 21.12 1.12 -5.69
CA VAL A 83 22.41 0.60 -6.15
C VAL A 83 22.98 -0.29 -5.05
N LEU A 84 23.30 -1.53 -5.37
CA LEU A 84 23.89 -2.52 -4.48
C LEU A 84 25.28 -2.91 -4.99
N GLU A 85 26.26 -2.88 -4.10
CA GLU A 85 27.64 -3.27 -4.35
C GLU A 85 27.99 -4.42 -3.39
N LEU A 86 28.74 -5.41 -3.88
CA LEU A 86 29.17 -6.60 -3.14
C LEU A 86 30.66 -6.85 -3.41
N GLU A 87 31.44 -7.02 -2.36
CA GLU A 87 32.86 -7.38 -2.42
C GLU A 87 33.11 -8.63 -1.57
N CYS A 88 33.56 -9.71 -2.20
CA CYS A 88 33.84 -10.98 -1.54
C CYS A 88 35.35 -11.22 -1.45
N ALA A 89 35.84 -11.47 -0.23
CA ALA A 89 37.23 -11.82 0.01
C ALA A 89 37.43 -13.32 -0.25
N VAL A 90 38.33 -13.65 -1.17
CA VAL A 90 38.59 -15.01 -1.61
C VAL A 90 40.09 -15.29 -1.52
N THR A 91 40.48 -16.46 -1.03
CA THR A 91 41.88 -16.90 -1.03
C THR A 91 42.09 -18.10 -1.93
N SER A 92 43.21 -18.11 -2.66
CA SER A 92 43.68 -19.26 -3.43
C SER A 92 45.14 -19.53 -3.08
N GLY A 93 45.38 -20.58 -2.29
CA GLY A 93 46.70 -20.79 -1.68
C GLY A 93 47.09 -19.62 -0.78
N THR A 94 48.19 -18.94 -1.08
CA THR A 94 48.68 -17.76 -0.34
C THR A 94 48.15 -16.43 -0.89
N GLU A 95 47.50 -16.44 -2.05
CA GLU A 95 47.01 -15.23 -2.71
C GLU A 95 45.64 -14.81 -2.13
N ARG A 96 45.49 -13.51 -1.89
CA ARG A 96 44.21 -12.88 -1.53
C ARG A 96 43.65 -12.15 -2.74
N LEU A 97 42.43 -12.49 -3.11
CA LEU A 97 41.67 -11.94 -4.22
C LEU A 97 40.38 -11.30 -3.70
N VAL A 98 39.86 -10.34 -4.45
CA VAL A 98 38.56 -9.73 -4.18
C VAL A 98 37.69 -9.91 -5.42
N ALA A 99 36.60 -10.65 -5.27
CA ALA A 99 35.57 -10.75 -6.29
C ALA A 99 34.53 -9.65 -6.06
N LYS A 100 34.25 -8.84 -7.07
CA LYS A 100 33.27 -7.74 -6.99
C LYS A 100 32.04 -8.05 -7.84
N ALA A 101 30.88 -7.67 -7.34
CA ALA A 101 29.63 -7.68 -8.08
C ALA A 101 28.80 -6.45 -7.69
N GLY A 102 27.80 -6.13 -8.51
CA GLY A 102 26.85 -5.07 -8.22
C GLY A 102 25.56 -5.28 -8.97
N ASP A 103 24.51 -4.63 -8.48
CA ASP A 103 23.21 -4.57 -9.13
C ASP A 103 22.61 -3.17 -8.93
N SER A 104 21.78 -2.74 -9.86
CA SER A 104 21.08 -1.45 -9.74
C SER A 104 19.71 -1.56 -10.39
N GLY A 105 18.73 -0.88 -9.81
CA GLY A 105 17.37 -0.96 -10.32
C GLY A 105 16.40 -0.18 -9.46
N SER A 106 15.16 -0.67 -9.39
CA SER A 106 14.13 -0.06 -8.55
C SER A 106 13.23 -1.09 -7.90
N LEU A 107 13.05 -0.93 -6.58
CA LEU A 107 12.19 -1.77 -5.77
C LEU A 107 10.75 -1.27 -5.85
N PRO A 108 9.74 -2.13 -6.07
CA PRO A 108 8.34 -1.72 -6.01
C PRO A 108 7.98 -1.37 -4.56
N LEU A 109 7.36 -0.22 -4.34
CA LEU A 109 6.80 0.14 -3.05
C LEU A 109 5.35 -0.35 -2.94
N PRO A 110 4.89 -0.68 -1.72
CA PRO A 110 3.47 -0.89 -1.46
C PRO A 110 2.58 0.22 -2.01
N ARG A 111 1.43 -0.14 -2.54
CA ARG A 111 0.39 0.80 -2.96
C ARG A 111 -0.50 1.11 -1.77
N VAL A 112 -0.83 2.39 -1.60
CA VAL A 112 -1.88 2.80 -0.66
C VAL A 112 -3.21 2.21 -1.14
N PRO A 113 -3.96 1.46 -0.32
CA PRO A 113 -5.26 0.95 -0.74
C PRO A 113 -6.20 2.10 -1.10
N GLY A 114 -7.01 1.91 -2.14
CA GLY A 114 -7.96 2.91 -2.61
C GLY A 114 -9.33 2.74 -1.94
N MET A 115 -10.07 3.85 -1.83
CA MET A 115 -11.50 3.83 -1.52
C MET A 115 -12.24 4.65 -2.56
N LYS A 116 -13.37 4.13 -3.06
CA LYS A 116 -14.25 4.80 -4.02
C LYS A 116 -15.70 4.46 -3.72
N VAL A 117 -16.65 5.26 -4.21
CA VAL A 117 -18.06 4.86 -4.23
C VAL A 117 -18.27 3.94 -5.43
N GLY A 118 -18.60 2.67 -5.16
CA GLY A 118 -18.95 1.68 -6.17
C GLY A 118 -20.40 1.83 -6.67
N GLY A 119 -21.29 2.34 -5.82
CA GLY A 119 -22.71 2.52 -6.12
C GLY A 119 -23.35 3.56 -5.20
N ALA A 120 -24.35 4.27 -5.72
CA ALA A 120 -25.17 5.20 -4.95
C ALA A 120 -26.63 5.09 -5.40
N ASN A 121 -27.55 4.91 -4.44
CA ASN A 121 -28.98 4.84 -4.73
C ASN A 121 -29.78 5.71 -3.76
N ALA A 122 -30.87 6.28 -4.25
CA ALA A 122 -31.83 7.00 -3.43
C ALA A 122 -33.16 6.24 -3.39
N GLU A 123 -33.72 6.10 -2.21
CA GLU A 123 -35.01 5.47 -1.94
C GLU A 123 -36.01 6.53 -1.50
N ARG A 124 -37.20 6.54 -2.12
CA ARG A 124 -38.35 7.36 -1.66
C ARG A 124 -39.38 6.48 -1.01
N PHE A 125 -39.96 7.00 0.06
CA PHE A 125 -41.07 6.40 0.77
C PHE A 125 -42.36 7.19 0.51
N SER A 126 -43.50 6.51 0.58
CA SER A 126 -44.81 7.08 0.24
C SER A 126 -45.25 8.23 1.16
N ASP A 127 -44.67 8.33 2.35
CA ASP A 127 -44.94 9.39 3.33
C ASP A 127 -44.04 10.63 3.17
N GLY A 128 -43.29 10.70 2.07
CA GLY A 128 -42.40 11.82 1.76
C GLY A 128 -41.03 11.74 2.43
N ARG A 129 -40.72 10.63 3.12
CA ARG A 129 -39.35 10.37 3.59
C ARG A 129 -38.48 9.82 2.46
N PHE A 130 -37.17 9.92 2.64
CA PHE A 130 -36.21 9.32 1.73
C PHE A 130 -34.93 8.92 2.44
N ARG A 131 -34.11 8.12 1.76
CA ARG A 131 -32.79 7.72 2.23
C ARG A 131 -31.86 7.58 1.03
N ILE A 132 -30.59 7.91 1.21
CA ILE A 132 -29.54 7.71 0.21
C ILE A 132 -28.57 6.69 0.77
N ASN A 133 -28.29 5.63 0.03
CA ASN A 133 -27.29 4.64 0.39
C ASN A 133 -26.13 4.66 -0.60
N PHE A 134 -24.96 4.31 -0.09
CA PHE A 134 -23.72 4.26 -0.84
C PHE A 134 -23.02 2.94 -0.56
N GLU A 135 -22.45 2.37 -1.61
CA GLU A 135 -21.55 1.23 -1.54
C GLU A 135 -20.11 1.76 -1.62
N LEU A 136 -19.38 1.67 -0.51
CA LEU A 136 -17.97 2.04 -0.44
C LEU A 136 -17.12 0.83 -0.80
N THR A 137 -16.38 0.90 -1.89
CA THR A 137 -15.43 -0.13 -2.27
C THR A 137 -14.04 0.25 -1.77
N VAL A 138 -13.46 -0.59 -0.92
CA VAL A 138 -12.02 -0.51 -0.56
C VAL A 138 -11.27 -1.58 -1.33
N THR A 139 -10.27 -1.15 -2.10
CA THR A 139 -9.49 -2.01 -3.00
C THR A 139 -8.06 -2.15 -2.51
N ASN A 140 -7.58 -3.39 -2.36
CA ASN A 140 -6.20 -3.70 -2.05
C ASN A 140 -5.46 -4.24 -3.29
N GLU A 141 -4.64 -3.42 -3.91
CA GLU A 141 -3.84 -3.83 -5.07
C GLU A 141 -2.51 -4.50 -4.69
N ASN A 142 -2.20 -4.61 -3.39
CA ASN A 142 -0.94 -5.20 -2.92
C ASN A 142 -0.99 -6.74 -2.99
N PRO A 143 0.18 -7.39 -3.14
CA PRO A 143 0.29 -8.85 -3.09
C PRO A 143 0.27 -9.41 -1.65
N PHE A 144 -0.18 -8.61 -0.67
CA PHE A 144 -0.29 -8.98 0.73
C PHE A 144 -1.57 -8.40 1.32
N ALA A 145 -2.09 -9.02 2.38
CA ALA A 145 -3.32 -8.57 3.03
C ALA A 145 -3.10 -7.24 3.78
N VAL A 146 -4.12 -6.40 3.80
CA VAL A 146 -4.10 -5.11 4.48
C VAL A 146 -5.19 -5.04 5.52
N LYS A 147 -4.81 -4.76 6.77
CA LYS A 147 -5.76 -4.60 7.86
C LYS A 147 -6.38 -3.21 7.86
N VAL A 148 -7.71 -3.12 7.81
CA VAL A 148 -8.48 -1.89 7.99
C VAL A 148 -9.04 -1.87 9.41
N ARG A 149 -8.92 -0.75 10.11
CA ARG A 149 -9.47 -0.60 11.47
C ARG A 149 -10.82 0.08 11.45
N THR A 150 -10.84 1.27 10.86
CA THR A 150 -12.00 2.16 10.90
C THR A 150 -12.16 2.85 9.57
N ILE A 151 -13.41 3.06 9.16
CA ILE A 151 -13.77 4.00 8.10
C ILE A 151 -14.60 5.11 8.73
N GLU A 152 -14.11 6.34 8.65
CA GLU A 152 -14.85 7.55 9.05
C GLU A 152 -15.34 8.24 7.77
N TYR A 153 -16.61 8.62 7.73
CA TYR A 153 -17.23 9.20 6.54
C TYR A 153 -18.16 10.37 6.86
N ARG A 154 -18.34 11.23 5.87
CA ARG A 154 -19.29 12.34 5.82
C ARG A 154 -19.94 12.35 4.45
N ILE A 155 -21.26 12.28 4.44
CA ILE A 155 -22.09 12.36 3.23
C ILE A 155 -22.56 13.80 3.08
N LEU A 156 -22.12 14.45 2.01
CA LEU A 156 -22.64 15.73 1.57
C LEU A 156 -23.48 15.54 0.31
N VAL A 157 -24.61 16.21 0.23
CA VAL A 157 -25.48 16.22 -0.95
C VAL A 157 -25.91 17.65 -1.21
N GLU A 158 -25.72 18.12 -2.44
CA GLU A 158 -25.94 19.52 -2.83
C GLU A 158 -25.19 20.50 -1.92
N GLY A 159 -23.97 20.13 -1.51
CA GLY A 159 -23.13 20.91 -0.59
C GLY A 159 -23.56 20.87 0.88
N ARG A 160 -24.65 20.16 1.23
CA ARG A 160 -25.14 20.05 2.61
C ARG A 160 -24.79 18.70 3.21
N GLN A 161 -24.23 18.71 4.42
CA GLN A 161 -23.99 17.47 5.18
C GLN A 161 -25.34 16.84 5.56
N LEU A 162 -25.56 15.60 5.13
CA LEU A 162 -26.75 14.81 5.47
C LEU A 162 -26.49 13.83 6.61
N ALA A 163 -25.30 13.23 6.63
CA ALA A 163 -24.90 12.29 7.66
C ALA A 163 -23.38 12.22 7.78
N ASP A 164 -22.92 11.74 8.92
CA ASP A 164 -21.56 11.30 9.15
C ASP A 164 -21.57 10.06 10.03
N GLY A 165 -20.47 9.32 10.03
CA GLY A 165 -20.41 8.09 10.79
C GLY A 165 -19.03 7.45 10.83
N ARG A 166 -18.97 6.38 11.61
CA ARG A 166 -17.78 5.59 11.84
C ARG A 166 -18.14 4.11 11.78
N ILE A 167 -17.48 3.36 10.91
CA ILE A 167 -17.56 1.90 10.86
C ILE A 167 -16.29 1.34 11.46
N VAL A 168 -16.41 0.54 12.52
CA VAL A 168 -15.30 -0.26 13.04
C VAL A 168 -15.34 -1.60 12.32
N VAL A 169 -14.32 -1.86 11.51
CA VAL A 169 -14.27 -3.03 10.63
C VAL A 169 -13.34 -4.12 11.20
N GLU A 170 -12.16 -3.71 11.69
CA GLU A 170 -11.09 -4.59 12.18
C GLU A 170 -10.75 -5.81 11.30
N GLU A 171 -10.98 -5.75 9.99
CA GLU A 171 -10.79 -6.88 9.08
C GLU A 171 -9.54 -6.76 8.21
N GLU A 172 -9.15 -7.88 7.58
CA GLU A 172 -8.09 -7.93 6.59
C GLU A 172 -8.66 -8.02 5.17
N ILE A 173 -8.30 -7.04 4.34
CA ILE A 173 -8.57 -7.10 2.90
C ILE A 173 -7.46 -7.94 2.27
N LEU A 174 -7.86 -9.07 1.67
CA LEU A 174 -6.93 -10.03 1.06
C LEU A 174 -6.10 -9.40 -0.08
N PRO A 175 -4.98 -10.05 -0.47
CA PRO A 175 -4.21 -9.63 -1.63
C PRO A 175 -5.07 -9.52 -2.90
N HIS A 176 -4.93 -8.43 -3.65
CA HIS A 176 -5.65 -8.20 -4.91
C HIS A 176 -7.18 -8.33 -4.79
N ALA A 177 -7.74 -8.03 -3.61
CA ALA A 177 -9.15 -8.14 -3.33
C ALA A 177 -9.81 -6.77 -3.09
N GLU A 178 -11.14 -6.79 -3.12
CA GLU A 178 -11.99 -5.65 -2.83
C GLU A 178 -13.00 -6.05 -1.75
N VAL A 179 -13.35 -5.11 -0.88
CA VAL A 179 -14.45 -5.26 0.07
C VAL A 179 -15.40 -4.08 -0.08
N VAL A 180 -16.70 -4.35 0.05
CA VAL A 180 -17.76 -3.36 -0.05
C VAL A 180 -18.38 -3.13 1.32
N TYR A 181 -18.53 -1.87 1.70
CA TYR A 181 -19.26 -1.44 2.90
C TYR A 181 -20.45 -0.60 2.51
N GLU A 182 -21.60 -0.88 3.10
CA GLU A 182 -22.79 -0.07 2.92
C GLU A 182 -22.85 1.03 3.98
N ILE A 183 -23.02 2.27 3.52
CA ILE A 183 -23.32 3.41 4.40
C ILE A 183 -24.60 4.09 3.93
N SER A 184 -25.21 4.86 4.83
CA SER A 184 -26.47 5.53 4.54
C SER A 184 -26.54 6.91 5.15
N SER A 185 -27.29 7.80 4.52
CA SER A 185 -27.71 9.08 5.10
C SER A 185 -28.64 8.91 6.30
N GLY A 186 -29.13 7.69 6.56
CA GLY A 186 -30.28 7.47 7.43
C GLY A 186 -31.57 7.96 6.76
N MET A 187 -32.68 7.81 7.49
CA MET A 187 -33.99 8.27 7.02
C MET A 187 -34.10 9.80 7.18
N LEU A 188 -34.41 10.49 6.09
CA LEU A 188 -34.57 11.94 6.03
C LEU A 188 -36.02 12.32 5.73
N SER A 189 -36.46 13.45 6.26
CA SER A 189 -37.84 13.92 6.17
C SER A 189 -37.91 15.44 6.11
N PRO A 190 -38.74 16.02 5.22
CA PRO A 190 -39.08 17.46 5.28
C PRO A 190 -39.73 17.91 6.58
N ARG A 191 -40.27 16.98 7.39
CA ARG A 191 -40.84 17.30 8.70
C ARG A 191 -39.76 17.55 9.75
N ASP A 192 -38.66 16.80 9.66
CA ASP A 192 -37.54 16.90 10.60
C ASP A 192 -36.62 18.07 10.23
N ASP A 193 -36.47 18.31 8.93
CA ASP A 193 -35.73 19.45 8.39
C ASP A 193 -36.37 19.92 7.06
N PRO A 194 -36.95 21.14 7.02
CA PRO A 194 -37.60 21.67 5.82
C PRO A 194 -36.71 21.71 4.57
N ALA A 195 -35.39 21.82 4.72
CA ALA A 195 -34.44 21.84 3.59
C ALA A 195 -34.44 20.51 2.82
N ASN A 196 -34.90 19.41 3.44
CA ASN A 196 -35.08 18.13 2.77
C ASN A 196 -36.14 18.18 1.65
N ARG A 197 -37.04 19.17 1.65
CA ARG A 197 -38.04 19.33 0.58
C ARG A 197 -37.38 19.66 -0.76
N GLU A 198 -36.38 20.53 -0.77
CA GLU A 198 -35.66 20.93 -1.98
C GLU A 198 -34.94 19.74 -2.63
N LEU A 199 -34.43 18.81 -1.81
CA LEU A 199 -33.79 17.58 -2.30
C LEU A 199 -34.80 16.65 -2.99
N LEU A 200 -36.05 16.60 -2.51
CA LEU A 200 -37.11 15.79 -3.10
C LEU A 200 -37.67 16.37 -4.41
N GLU A 201 -37.47 17.66 -4.68
CA GLU A 201 -37.92 18.27 -5.93
C GLU A 201 -36.97 17.95 -7.10
N LYS A 202 -35.72 17.56 -6.79
CA LYS A 202 -34.70 17.20 -7.77
C LYS A 202 -34.81 15.72 -8.19
N THR A 203 -34.49 15.45 -9.45
CA THR A 203 -34.37 14.09 -10.01
C THR A 203 -32.97 13.52 -9.90
N GLU A 204 -31.97 14.39 -9.77
CA GLU A 204 -30.56 14.05 -9.66
C GLU A 204 -29.98 14.93 -8.56
N LEU A 205 -29.15 14.33 -7.70
CA LEU A 205 -28.48 15.04 -6.62
C LEU A 205 -26.98 14.80 -6.72
N GLN A 206 -26.21 15.88 -6.71
CA GLN A 206 -24.76 15.82 -6.58
C GLN A 206 -24.42 15.40 -5.15
N TYR A 207 -23.62 14.36 -5.01
CA TYR A 207 -23.05 13.96 -3.74
C TYR A 207 -21.55 14.23 -3.71
N ARG A 208 -21.05 14.45 -2.51
CA ARG A 208 -19.64 14.35 -2.16
C ARG A 208 -19.52 13.52 -0.90
N LEU A 209 -18.73 12.46 -0.98
CA LEU A 209 -18.36 11.66 0.17
C LEU A 209 -16.95 12.06 0.58
N GLU A 210 -16.79 12.50 1.82
CA GLU A 210 -15.48 12.80 2.42
C GLU A 210 -15.24 11.83 3.58
N GLY A 211 -13.98 11.55 3.89
CA GLY A 211 -13.67 10.69 5.03
C GLY A 211 -12.21 10.38 5.20
N LYS A 212 -11.95 9.38 6.04
CA LYS A 212 -10.64 8.77 6.17
C LYS A 212 -10.73 7.29 6.53
N VAL A 213 -9.80 6.52 5.97
CA VAL A 213 -9.61 5.11 6.32
C VAL A 213 -8.42 4.98 7.25
N GLN A 214 -8.62 4.37 8.42
CA GLN A 214 -7.59 4.13 9.42
C GLN A 214 -6.99 2.74 9.24
N TYR A 215 -5.69 2.71 8.96
CA TYR A 215 -4.85 1.52 8.98
C TYR A 215 -4.02 1.51 10.28
N PRO A 216 -3.38 0.39 10.65
CA PRO A 216 -2.58 0.35 11.87
C PRO A 216 -1.38 1.32 11.86
N GLU A 217 -0.81 1.60 10.68
CA GLU A 217 0.40 2.40 10.54
C GLU A 217 0.16 3.85 10.05
N PHE A 218 -0.97 4.13 9.40
CA PHE A 218 -1.30 5.43 8.80
C PHE A 218 -2.81 5.60 8.61
N GLU A 219 -3.24 6.82 8.29
CA GLU A 219 -4.60 7.13 7.85
C GLU A 219 -4.57 7.68 6.42
N VAL A 220 -5.58 7.35 5.62
CA VAL A 220 -5.72 7.82 4.24
C VAL A 220 -6.95 8.69 4.14
N PRO A 221 -6.83 10.00 3.84
CA PRO A 221 -7.98 10.82 3.53
C PRO A 221 -8.57 10.37 2.20
N VAL A 222 -9.90 10.35 2.13
CA VAL A 222 -10.65 9.86 0.96
C VAL A 222 -11.74 10.87 0.63
N SER A 223 -11.90 11.13 -0.65
CA SER A 223 -12.94 12.00 -1.18
C SER A 223 -13.41 11.44 -2.51
N ASP A 224 -14.72 11.38 -2.71
CA ASP A 224 -15.33 10.96 -3.97
C ASP A 224 -16.58 11.79 -4.25
N GLU A 225 -16.84 12.07 -5.53
CA GLU A 225 -17.94 12.94 -5.96
C GLU A 225 -18.71 12.27 -7.10
N GLY A 226 -20.02 12.49 -7.13
CA GLY A 226 -20.85 11.90 -8.17
C GLY A 226 -22.29 12.37 -8.12
N VAL A 227 -23.16 11.63 -8.81
CA VAL A 227 -24.59 11.94 -8.90
C VAL A 227 -25.39 10.72 -8.49
N VAL A 228 -26.33 10.91 -7.56
CA VAL A 228 -27.36 9.91 -7.26
C VAL A 228 -28.65 10.28 -7.95
N LYS A 229 -29.26 9.30 -8.63
CA LYS A 229 -30.56 9.49 -9.27
C LYS A 229 -31.66 9.21 -8.28
N PHE A 230 -32.56 10.18 -8.14
CA PHE A 230 -33.78 10.01 -7.38
C PHE A 230 -34.83 9.31 -8.25
N PRO A 231 -35.42 8.18 -7.80
CA PRO A 231 -36.53 7.58 -8.52
C PRO A 231 -37.69 8.58 -8.64
N ARG A 232 -38.25 8.69 -9.85
CA ARG A 232 -39.47 9.48 -10.07
C ARG A 232 -40.60 8.86 -9.25
N LEU A 233 -41.38 9.70 -8.57
CA LEU A 233 -42.65 9.29 -7.98
C LEU A 233 -43.53 8.77 -9.12
N ARG A 234 -43.95 7.51 -9.03
CA ARG A 234 -44.99 6.94 -9.89
C ARG A 234 -46.36 7.33 -9.36
#